data_AF-A0A413LAV5-F1
#
_entry.id   AF-A0A413LAV5-F1
#
_cell.length_a   1.000
_cell.length_b   1.000
_cell.length_c   1.000
_cell.angle_alpha   90.00
_cell.angle_beta   90.00
_cell.angle_gamma   90.00
#
_symmetry.space_group_name_H-M   'P 1'
#
loop_
_entity.id
_entity.type
_entity.pdbx_description
1 polymer ?
#
loop_
_entity_poly.entity_id
_entity_poly.type
_entity_poly.pdbx_seq_one_letter_code
_entity_poly.pdbx_strand_id
1 'polypeptide(L)'
;MVLGMLSSCNNESDLSDCESNGTEVALWGQQLDSIKSSSPKTISKSLFINESRLTLVDYRILGEISTEDDLLRLRENLLVDDSYFPFYDVTNNKIEIKMLKEITSQKIEGITYSPEELEAFLEKILVLGMIKVELEWMCDSQIYKTICVVSDKSGIVYDNIITNILCLDEKEDMDLQRELQG
;
A
#
# COMPACT_ATOMS: atom_id res chain seq x y z
N MET A 1 28.75 -34.16 -32.95
CA MET A 1 28.44 -35.00 -31.78
C MET A 1 29.76 -35.27 -31.05
N VAL A 2 29.70 -35.29 -29.72
CA VAL A 2 30.79 -35.26 -28.72
C VAL A 2 31.23 -33.85 -28.29
N LEU A 3 30.74 -33.57 -27.09
CA LEU A 3 30.94 -32.46 -26.18
C LEU A 3 32.35 -32.50 -25.58
N GLY A 4 32.95 -31.35 -25.30
CA GLY A 4 34.19 -31.24 -24.52
C GLY A 4 34.21 -29.94 -23.74
N MET A 5 33.57 -29.95 -22.57
CA MET A 5 33.68 -28.89 -21.56
C MET A 5 35.10 -28.90 -20.99
N LEU A 6 35.76 -27.75 -21.00
CA LEU A 6 36.97 -27.53 -20.21
C LEU A 6 36.60 -26.80 -18.92
N SER A 7 36.76 -27.56 -17.84
CA SER A 7 36.82 -27.13 -16.45
C SER A 7 37.92 -26.08 -16.25
N SER A 8 37.66 -25.08 -15.40
CA SER A 8 38.72 -24.45 -14.63
C SER A 8 38.29 -24.40 -13.17
N CYS A 9 39.06 -25.09 -12.35
CA CYS A 9 38.84 -25.35 -10.94
C CYS A 9 39.37 -24.22 -10.04
N ASN A 10 38.75 -24.19 -8.85
CA ASN A 10 39.31 -23.91 -7.52
C ASN A 10 39.79 -22.50 -7.16
N ASN A 11 39.12 -21.93 -6.16
CA ASN A 11 39.77 -21.70 -4.86
C ASN A 11 38.80 -22.06 -3.72
N GLU A 12 39.14 -23.12 -2.97
CA GLU A 12 38.62 -23.37 -1.63
C GLU A 12 39.52 -22.65 -0.61
N SER A 13 38.89 -21.83 0.24
CA SER A 13 39.31 -21.37 1.58
C SER A 13 38.48 -20.10 1.86
N ASP A 14 37.67 -19.93 2.89
CA ASP A 14 37.60 -20.57 4.19
C ASP A 14 36.15 -20.47 4.69
N LEU A 15 35.74 -21.49 5.45
CA LEU A 15 34.59 -21.41 6.34
C LEU A 15 34.85 -20.30 7.36
N SER A 16 34.19 -19.18 7.17
CA SER A 16 33.85 -18.26 8.25
C SER A 16 32.33 -18.24 8.30
N ASP A 17 31.78 -18.94 9.27
CA ASP A 17 30.40 -18.78 9.72
C ASP A 17 30.20 -17.29 10.08
N CYS A 18 29.77 -16.49 9.12
CA CYS A 18 29.04 -15.29 9.43
C CYS A 18 27.58 -15.73 9.60
N GLU A 19 27.21 -15.99 10.86
CA GLU A 19 25.84 -15.81 11.30
C GLU A 19 25.45 -14.35 11.00
N SER A 20 25.02 -14.14 9.76
CA SER A 20 24.25 -12.99 9.36
C SER A 20 22.94 -13.09 10.12
N ASN A 21 22.89 -12.52 11.33
CA ASN A 21 21.68 -11.98 11.92
C ASN A 21 21.20 -10.77 11.07
N GLY A 22 21.03 -11.00 9.78
CA GLY A 22 20.28 -10.12 8.90
C GLY A 22 18.83 -10.40 9.24
N THR A 23 18.23 -9.51 10.03
CA THR A 23 16.77 -9.41 10.07
C THR A 23 16.32 -9.24 8.63
N GLU A 24 15.84 -10.31 8.02
CA GLU A 24 15.27 -10.26 6.67
C GLU A 24 14.14 -9.24 6.73
N VAL A 25 14.37 -8.06 6.14
CA VAL A 25 13.37 -7.00 6.14
C VAL A 25 12.21 -7.55 5.32
N ALA A 26 11.12 -7.87 6.01
CA ALA A 26 9.94 -8.44 5.40
C ALA A 26 9.51 -7.62 4.18
N LEU A 27 8.97 -8.28 3.15
CA LEU A 27 8.60 -7.68 1.86
C LEU A 27 7.84 -6.36 2.02
N TRP A 28 6.89 -6.30 2.95
CA TRP A 28 6.10 -5.11 3.23
C TRP A 28 6.92 -3.93 3.76
N GLY A 29 7.98 -4.18 4.54
CA GLY A 29 8.87 -3.14 5.04
C GLY A 29 9.62 -2.47 3.89
N GLN A 30 10.14 -3.27 2.95
CA GLN A 30 10.79 -2.76 1.74
C GLN A 30 9.82 -1.97 0.85
N GLN A 31 8.55 -2.41 0.75
CA GLN A 31 7.52 -1.68 0.03
C GLN A 31 7.23 -0.31 0.69
N LEU A 32 7.08 -0.26 2.01
CA LEU A 32 6.87 0.99 2.73
C LEU A 32 8.08 1.93 2.62
N ASP A 33 9.31 1.42 2.69
CA ASP A 33 10.53 2.21 2.49
C ASP A 33 10.62 2.76 1.06
N SER A 34 10.20 1.97 0.06
CA SER A 34 10.10 2.42 -1.33
C SER A 34 9.08 3.55 -1.48
N ILE A 35 7.91 3.44 -0.86
CA ILE A 35 6.89 4.49 -0.86
C ILE A 35 7.41 5.75 -0.15
N LYS A 36 8.06 5.60 1.00
CA LYS A 36 8.63 6.70 1.80
C LYS A 36 9.77 7.44 1.09
N SER A 37 10.60 6.70 0.34
CA SER A 37 11.69 7.27 -0.46
C SER A 37 11.26 7.79 -1.83
N SER A 38 10.04 7.47 -2.26
CA SER A 38 9.48 7.95 -3.52
C SER A 38 9.26 9.45 -3.49
N SER A 39 9.62 10.13 -4.59
CA SER A 39 9.30 11.54 -4.73
C SER A 39 7.78 11.74 -4.72
N PRO A 40 7.26 12.87 -4.19
CA PRO A 40 5.82 13.18 -4.27
C PRO A 40 5.29 13.11 -5.72
N LYS A 41 6.15 13.41 -6.70
CA LYS A 41 5.84 13.32 -8.14
C LYS A 41 5.61 11.89 -8.64
N THR A 42 6.22 10.89 -8.01
CA THR A 42 6.03 9.47 -8.35
C THR A 42 4.67 8.99 -7.86
N ILE A 43 4.29 9.36 -6.63
CA ILE A 43 2.94 9.11 -6.08
C ILE A 43 1.89 9.87 -6.91
N SER A 44 2.20 11.09 -7.37
CA SER A 44 1.30 11.89 -8.19
C SER A 44 1.05 11.30 -9.60
N LYS A 45 1.99 10.52 -10.14
CA LYS A 45 1.88 9.91 -11.47
C LYS A 45 0.83 8.80 -11.52
N SER A 46 0.74 7.95 -10.50
CA SER A 46 -0.30 6.92 -10.38
C SER A 46 -1.71 7.53 -10.17
N LEU A 47 -1.77 8.85 -10.00
CA LEU A 47 -2.98 9.60 -9.68
C LEU A 47 -3.42 10.56 -10.79
N PHE A 48 -2.67 10.68 -11.90
CA PHE A 48 -2.92 11.67 -12.96
C PHE A 48 -3.00 13.12 -12.46
N ILE A 49 -2.28 13.45 -11.38
CA ILE A 49 -2.33 14.77 -10.74
C ILE A 49 -1.02 15.50 -10.96
N ASN A 50 -1.12 16.79 -11.24
CA ASN A 50 0.03 17.65 -11.52
C ASN A 50 0.92 17.86 -10.28
N GLU A 51 0.33 17.91 -9.08
CA GLU A 51 1.04 18.12 -7.81
C GLU A 51 0.29 17.48 -6.62
N SER A 52 0.64 16.25 -6.22
CA SER A 52 0.32 15.75 -4.88
C SER A 52 1.52 15.99 -3.96
N ARG A 53 1.29 16.66 -2.83
CA ARG A 53 2.29 16.80 -1.75
C ARG A 53 2.16 15.68 -0.71
N LEU A 54 1.41 14.63 -1.02
CA LEU A 54 1.25 13.47 -0.17
C LEU A 54 2.56 12.69 -0.10
N THR A 55 3.04 12.47 1.12
CA THR A 55 4.27 11.72 1.40
C THR A 55 4.07 10.83 2.61
N LEU A 56 4.52 9.58 2.52
CA LEU A 56 4.67 8.73 3.69
C LEU A 56 5.90 9.18 4.45
N VAL A 57 5.75 9.61 5.71
CA VAL A 57 6.86 10.14 6.52
C VAL A 57 7.37 9.13 7.53
N ASP A 58 6.49 8.28 8.07
CA ASP A 58 6.90 7.24 9.01
C ASP A 58 5.91 6.08 9.11
N TYR A 59 6.35 5.00 9.76
CA TYR A 59 5.48 3.89 10.10
C TYR A 59 5.89 3.20 11.40
N ARG A 60 4.91 2.65 12.13
CA ARG A 60 5.16 1.86 13.36
C ARG A 60 4.29 0.63 13.42
N ILE A 61 4.87 -0.49 13.85
CA ILE A 61 4.15 -1.75 14.05
C ILE A 61 3.24 -1.61 15.28
N LEU A 62 1.95 -1.86 15.11
CA LEU A 62 0.96 -1.87 16.19
C LEU A 62 0.75 -3.26 16.79
N GLY A 63 1.09 -4.31 16.02
CA GLY A 63 1.01 -5.71 16.46
C GLY A 63 0.27 -6.60 15.46
N GLU A 64 0.22 -7.89 15.77
CA GLU A 64 -0.44 -8.90 14.95
C GLU A 64 -1.97 -8.90 15.16
N ILE A 65 -2.69 -9.42 14.16
CA ILE A 65 -4.11 -9.77 14.24
C ILE A 65 -4.19 -11.25 14.62
N SER A 66 -4.35 -11.54 15.91
CA SER A 66 -4.24 -12.92 16.42
C SER A 66 -5.59 -13.56 16.77
N THR A 67 -6.68 -12.79 16.77
CA THR A 67 -8.03 -13.27 17.10
C THR A 67 -9.10 -12.75 16.13
N GLU A 68 -10.22 -13.46 16.04
CA GLU A 68 -11.38 -12.99 15.26
C GLU A 68 -11.95 -11.66 15.78
N ASP A 69 -11.89 -11.44 17.09
CA ASP A 69 -12.25 -10.15 17.70
C ASP A 69 -11.33 -9.01 17.22
N ASP A 70 -10.04 -9.28 17.00
CA ASP A 70 -9.12 -8.30 16.42
C ASP A 70 -9.48 -7.98 14.97
N LEU A 71 -9.89 -8.99 14.18
CA LEU A 71 -10.35 -8.79 12.81
C LEU A 71 -11.60 -7.91 12.76
N LEU A 72 -12.59 -8.21 13.61
CA LEU A 72 -13.83 -7.45 13.67
C LEU A 72 -13.55 -5.99 14.05
N ARG A 73 -12.79 -5.76 15.13
CA ARG A 73 -12.40 -4.40 15.55
C ARG A 73 -11.59 -3.66 14.50
N LEU A 74 -10.71 -4.37 13.79
CA LEU A 74 -9.92 -3.75 12.72
C LEU A 74 -10.80 -3.29 11.57
N ARG A 75 -11.74 -4.12 11.11
CA ARG A 75 -12.68 -3.77 10.04
C ARG A 75 -13.50 -2.54 10.42
N GLU A 76 -14.04 -2.52 11.64
CA GLU A 76 -14.75 -1.36 12.17
C GLU A 76 -13.86 -0.11 12.17
N ASN A 77 -12.62 -0.22 12.67
CA ASN A 77 -11.67 0.90 12.75
C ASN A 77 -11.20 1.41 11.38
N LEU A 78 -11.12 0.57 10.36
CA LEU A 78 -10.72 1.01 9.02
C LEU A 78 -11.80 1.88 8.36
N LEU A 79 -13.07 1.68 8.74
CA LEU A 79 -14.25 2.30 8.14
C LEU A 79 -14.99 3.28 9.06
N VAL A 80 -14.40 3.71 10.19
CA VAL A 80 -15.02 4.75 11.02
C VAL A 80 -15.09 6.08 10.29
N ASP A 81 -16.06 6.91 10.68
CA ASP A 81 -16.30 8.24 10.11
C ASP A 81 -15.06 9.15 10.08
N ASP A 82 -14.15 8.98 11.04
CA ASP A 82 -12.92 9.77 11.18
C ASP A 82 -11.71 9.13 10.46
N SER A 83 -11.90 8.02 9.76
CA SER A 83 -10.87 7.40 8.94
C SER A 83 -10.53 8.29 7.75
N TYR A 84 -9.24 8.48 7.50
CA TYR A 84 -8.75 9.30 6.41
C TYR A 84 -8.71 8.52 5.09
N PHE A 85 -9.24 9.16 4.05
CA PHE A 85 -9.25 8.67 2.68
C PHE A 85 -8.75 9.76 1.74
N PRO A 86 -8.13 9.36 0.62
CA PRO A 86 -7.83 10.27 -0.46
C PRO A 86 -9.11 10.72 -1.13
N PHE A 87 -9.16 12.01 -1.43
CA PHE A 87 -10.28 12.66 -2.06
C PHE A 87 -9.77 13.51 -3.22
N TYR A 88 -10.28 13.25 -4.42
CA TYR A 88 -9.92 14.06 -5.60
C TYR A 88 -10.81 15.29 -5.70
N ASP A 89 -10.24 16.46 -5.47
CA ASP A 89 -10.89 17.75 -5.70
C ASP A 89 -10.80 18.11 -7.18
N VAL A 90 -11.87 17.80 -7.91
CA VAL A 90 -12.03 18.09 -9.34
C VAL A 90 -11.89 19.59 -9.64
N THR A 91 -12.31 20.47 -8.73
CA THR A 91 -12.30 21.93 -8.95
C THR A 91 -10.88 22.47 -9.00
N ASN A 92 -10.04 22.00 -8.08
CA ASN A 92 -8.65 22.45 -7.95
C ASN A 92 -7.63 21.48 -8.55
N ASN A 93 -8.09 20.38 -9.15
CA ASN A 93 -7.27 19.32 -9.74
C ASN A 93 -6.15 18.84 -8.81
N LYS A 94 -6.52 18.47 -7.57
CA LYS A 94 -5.58 18.03 -6.53
C LYS A 94 -6.17 16.91 -5.67
N ILE A 95 -5.30 16.16 -5.00
CA ILE A 95 -5.73 15.26 -3.92
C ILE A 95 -5.71 16.01 -2.60
N GLU A 96 -6.79 15.79 -1.85
CA GLU A 96 -6.92 16.14 -0.46
C GLU A 96 -7.04 14.85 0.36
N ILE A 97 -6.68 14.91 1.64
CA ILE A 97 -6.99 13.85 2.59
C ILE A 97 -8.18 14.32 3.40
N LYS A 98 -9.29 13.56 3.36
CA LYS A 98 -10.54 13.87 4.08
C LYS A 98 -10.97 12.70 4.93
N MET A 99 -11.72 12.99 5.99
CA MET A 99 -12.39 11.97 6.78
C MET A 99 -13.54 11.35 5.97
N LEU A 100 -13.82 10.07 6.20
CA LEU A 100 -14.90 9.36 5.52
C LEU A 100 -16.24 10.09 5.64
N LYS A 101 -16.58 10.62 6.82
CA LYS A 101 -17.81 11.40 7.04
C LYS A 101 -17.90 12.65 6.16
N GLU A 102 -16.77 13.29 5.86
CA GLU A 102 -16.74 14.49 5.01
C GLU A 102 -16.99 14.11 3.55
N ILE A 103 -16.50 12.93 3.12
CA ILE A 103 -16.71 12.40 1.78
C ILE A 103 -18.17 11.98 1.61
N THR A 104 -18.72 11.20 2.54
CA THR A 104 -20.10 10.69 2.43
C THR A 104 -21.17 11.78 2.53
N SER A 105 -20.88 12.88 3.23
CA SER A 105 -21.79 14.04 3.30
C SER A 105 -21.73 14.94 2.07
N GLN A 106 -20.67 14.86 1.26
CA GLN A 106 -20.60 15.52 -0.04
C GLN A 106 -21.26 14.61 -1.09
N LYS A 107 -22.52 14.89 -1.45
CA LYS A 107 -23.20 14.21 -2.58
C LYS A 107 -22.50 14.56 -3.89
N ILE A 108 -21.43 13.84 -4.21
CA ILE A 108 -20.64 14.05 -5.43
C ILE A 108 -21.18 13.10 -6.49
N GLU A 109 -21.70 13.66 -7.58
CA GLU A 109 -22.19 12.87 -8.72
C GLU A 109 -21.04 12.03 -9.31
N GLY A 110 -21.30 10.72 -9.49
CA GLY A 110 -20.37 9.80 -10.14
C GLY A 110 -19.39 9.06 -9.23
N ILE A 111 -19.28 9.44 -7.94
CA ILE A 111 -18.49 8.71 -6.94
C ILE A 111 -19.46 8.17 -5.88
N THR A 112 -19.86 6.91 -6.03
CA THR A 112 -20.63 6.20 -5.01
C THR A 112 -19.66 5.36 -4.20
N TYR A 113 -19.17 5.90 -3.08
CA TYR A 113 -18.54 5.06 -2.06
C TYR A 113 -19.64 4.19 -1.47
N SER A 114 -19.61 2.87 -1.68
CA SER A 114 -20.46 1.91 -0.98
C SER A 114 -19.68 1.35 0.21
N PRO A 115 -20.01 1.76 1.45
CA PRO A 115 -19.42 1.18 2.64
C PRO A 115 -19.59 -0.35 2.67
N GLU A 116 -20.72 -0.85 2.19
CA GLU A 116 -21.04 -2.28 2.18
C GLU A 116 -20.12 -3.06 1.23
N GLU A 117 -19.82 -2.53 0.05
CA GLU A 117 -18.89 -3.16 -0.88
C GLU A 117 -17.47 -3.21 -0.32
N LEU A 118 -17.04 -2.13 0.35
CA LEU A 118 -15.72 -2.08 0.96
C LEU A 118 -15.63 -2.99 2.18
N GLU A 119 -16.65 -3.03 3.02
CA GLU A 119 -16.74 -3.97 4.15
C GLU A 119 -16.65 -5.42 3.67
N ALA A 120 -17.44 -5.78 2.65
CA ALA A 120 -17.40 -7.12 2.04
C ALA A 120 -16.04 -7.44 1.38
N PHE A 121 -15.31 -6.44 0.90
CA PHE A 121 -13.95 -6.59 0.42
C PHE A 121 -12.98 -6.87 1.58
N LEU A 122 -13.03 -6.07 2.65
CA LEU A 122 -12.20 -6.26 3.85
C LEU A 122 -12.44 -7.60 4.54
N GLU A 123 -13.66 -8.10 4.56
CA GLU A 123 -13.97 -9.45 5.07
C GLU A 123 -13.21 -10.55 4.32
N LYS A 124 -12.99 -10.39 3.02
CA LYS A 124 -12.33 -11.40 2.17
C LYS A 124 -10.82 -11.35 2.26
N ILE A 125 -10.24 -10.16 2.39
CA ILE A 125 -8.78 -9.99 2.30
C ILE A 125 -8.08 -10.02 3.65
N LEU A 126 -8.78 -9.67 4.74
CA LEU A 126 -8.18 -9.62 6.08
C LEU A 126 -8.31 -10.98 6.78
N VAL A 127 -7.17 -11.54 7.19
CA VAL A 127 -7.08 -12.84 7.86
C VAL A 127 -6.14 -12.78 9.07
N LEU A 128 -6.24 -13.77 9.96
CA LEU A 128 -5.36 -13.91 11.12
C LEU A 128 -3.88 -14.07 10.71
N GLY A 129 -2.99 -13.60 11.59
CA GLY A 129 -1.54 -13.62 11.37
C GLY A 129 -1.00 -12.46 10.54
N MET A 130 -1.88 -11.58 10.03
CA MET A 130 -1.47 -10.31 9.42
C MET A 130 -1.06 -9.29 10.49
N ILE A 131 -0.26 -8.30 10.10
CA ILE A 131 0.31 -7.29 10.98
C ILE A 131 -0.37 -5.94 10.73
N LYS A 132 -0.73 -5.24 11.81
CA LYS A 132 -1.20 -3.86 11.80
C LYS A 132 -0.01 -2.93 11.90
N VAL A 133 0.05 -1.94 11.03
CA VAL A 133 1.07 -0.90 10.98
C VAL A 133 0.36 0.45 10.94
N GLU A 134 0.68 1.37 11.84
CA GLU A 134 0.25 2.76 11.69
C GLU A 134 1.17 3.44 10.70
N LEU A 135 0.61 4.07 9.68
CA LEU A 135 1.33 4.91 8.74
C LEU A 135 1.09 6.38 9.09
N GLU A 136 2.15 7.16 9.03
CA GLU A 136 2.10 8.61 9.19
C GLU A 136 2.36 9.28 7.84
N TRP A 137 1.40 10.09 7.41
CA TRP A 137 1.41 10.79 6.13
C TRP A 137 1.51 12.28 6.35
N MET A 138 2.24 12.96 5.48
CA MET A 138 2.23 14.42 5.38
C MET A 138 1.59 14.81 4.06
N CYS A 139 0.58 15.68 4.12
CA CYS A 139 -0.06 16.31 2.95
C CYS A 139 -0.33 17.79 3.27
N ASP A 140 0.10 18.70 2.41
CA ASP A 140 -0.07 20.15 2.59
C ASP A 140 0.32 20.67 3.99
N SER A 141 1.43 20.16 4.54
CA SER A 141 1.93 20.46 5.90
C SER A 141 1.06 20.00 7.06
N GLN A 142 0.10 19.12 6.82
CA GLN A 142 -0.71 18.44 7.83
C GLN A 142 -0.32 16.97 7.93
N ILE A 143 -0.38 16.44 9.16
CA ILE A 143 -0.08 15.04 9.46
C ILE A 143 -1.39 14.25 9.57
N TYR A 144 -1.42 13.11 8.90
CA TYR A 144 -2.54 12.17 8.90
C TYR A 144 -2.04 10.78 9.29
N LYS A 145 -2.88 9.99 9.95
CA LYS A 145 -2.54 8.63 10.38
C LYS A 145 -3.55 7.64 9.85
N THR A 146 -3.06 6.56 9.26
CA THR A 146 -3.89 5.45 8.79
C THR A 146 -3.41 4.14 9.39
N ILE A 147 -4.29 3.14 9.41
CA ILE A 147 -3.92 1.77 9.75
C ILE A 147 -3.73 1.02 8.44
N CYS A 148 -2.51 0.56 8.20
CA CYS A 148 -2.14 -0.34 7.13
C CYS A 148 -2.09 -1.77 7.66
N VAL A 149 -2.60 -2.70 6.85
CA VAL A 149 -2.50 -4.13 7.08
C VAL A 149 -1.47 -4.70 6.13
N VAL A 150 -0.54 -5.47 6.68
CA VAL A 150 0.55 -6.10 5.93
C VAL A 150 0.65 -7.59 6.26
N SER A 151 1.30 -8.33 5.39
CA SER A 151 1.58 -9.75 5.53
C SER A 151 2.97 -10.05 4.99
N ASP A 152 3.73 -10.89 5.68
CA ASP A 152 5.04 -11.31 5.18
C ASP A 152 4.94 -12.06 3.85
N LYS A 153 3.78 -12.65 3.53
CA LYS A 153 3.55 -13.42 2.30
C LYS A 153 3.16 -12.54 1.10
N SER A 154 2.36 -11.51 1.33
CA SER A 154 1.75 -10.72 0.25
C SER A 154 2.17 -9.25 0.24
N GLY A 155 2.99 -8.83 1.20
CA GLY A 155 3.37 -7.42 1.34
C GLY A 155 2.25 -6.58 1.94
N ILE A 156 2.07 -5.36 1.45
CA ILE A 156 0.95 -4.49 1.80
C ILE A 156 -0.35 -5.13 1.32
N VAL A 157 -1.28 -5.37 2.25
CA VAL A 157 -2.59 -5.96 1.99
C VAL A 157 -3.63 -4.87 1.78
N TYR A 158 -3.67 -3.88 2.69
CA TYR A 158 -4.66 -2.82 2.62
C TYR A 158 -4.22 -1.58 3.40
N ASP A 159 -4.44 -0.40 2.82
CA ASP A 159 -4.42 0.88 3.51
C ASP A 159 -5.33 1.85 2.74
N ASN A 160 -6.11 2.66 3.46
CA ASN A 160 -7.08 3.58 2.86
C ASN A 160 -6.44 4.56 1.86
N ILE A 161 -5.17 4.92 2.04
CA ILE A 161 -4.46 5.82 1.15
C ILE A 161 -3.76 5.01 0.06
N ILE A 162 -2.90 4.04 0.40
CA ILE A 162 -2.10 3.27 -0.57
C ILE A 162 -3.00 2.53 -1.55
N THR A 163 -4.00 1.78 -1.08
CA THR A 163 -4.82 0.93 -1.95
C THR A 163 -5.70 1.76 -2.90
N ASN A 164 -6.12 2.96 -2.47
CA ASN A 164 -6.95 3.84 -3.31
C ASN A 164 -6.14 4.76 -4.23
N ILE A 165 -4.83 4.94 -3.99
CA ILE A 165 -3.96 5.88 -4.73
C ILE A 165 -2.89 5.18 -5.57
N LEU A 166 -2.21 4.20 -5.00
CA LEU A 166 -1.01 3.59 -5.57
C LEU A 166 -1.30 2.31 -6.36
N CYS A 167 -2.44 1.65 -6.12
CA CYS A 167 -2.82 0.43 -6.83
C CYS A 167 -3.63 0.67 -8.12
N LEU A 168 -3.70 1.91 -8.62
CA LEU A 168 -4.39 2.22 -9.88
C LEU A 168 -3.51 2.03 -11.14
N ASP A 169 -2.24 1.66 -10.99
CA ASP A 169 -1.34 1.43 -12.14
C ASP A 169 -1.67 0.15 -12.95
N GLU A 170 -2.44 -0.81 -12.44
CA GLU A 170 -2.68 -2.08 -13.14
C GLU A 170 -3.86 -2.09 -14.13
N LYS A 171 -4.71 -1.05 -14.14
CA LYS A 171 -5.87 -1.02 -15.07
C LYS A 171 -5.51 -0.50 -16.47
N GLU A 172 -4.53 0.40 -16.60
CA GLU A 172 -4.21 1.00 -17.90
C GLU A 172 -3.39 0.10 -18.83
N ASP A 173 -2.57 -0.81 -18.29
CA ASP A 173 -1.82 -1.76 -19.14
C ASP A 173 -2.75 -2.74 -19.88
N MET A 174 -3.94 -3.04 -19.34
CA MET A 174 -4.93 -3.89 -20.03
C MET A 174 -5.75 -3.14 -21.09
N ASP A 175 -6.01 -1.85 -20.90
CA ASP A 175 -6.81 -1.05 -21.82
C ASP A 175 -5.97 -0.54 -23.00
N LEU A 176 -4.70 -0.17 -22.78
CA LEU A 176 -3.75 0.16 -23.87
C LEU A 176 -3.45 -1.05 -24.78
N GLN A 177 -3.40 -2.26 -24.23
CA GLN A 177 -3.21 -3.46 -25.06
C GLN A 177 -4.45 -3.86 -25.86
N ARG A 178 -5.65 -3.46 -25.43
CA ARG A 178 -6.89 -3.65 -26.20
C ARG A 178 -7.02 -2.67 -27.36
N GLU A 179 -6.62 -1.41 -27.17
CA GLU A 179 -6.66 -0.41 -28.25
C GLU A 179 -5.60 -0.63 -29.33
N LEU A 180 -4.46 -1.23 -28.98
CA LEU A 180 -3.41 -1.57 -29.96
C LEU A 180 -3.67 -2.88 -30.74
N GLN A 181 -4.68 -3.66 -30.33
CA GLN A 181 -5.11 -4.90 -31.00
C GLN A 181 -6.46 -4.77 -31.72
N GLY A 182 -7.07 -3.58 -31.70
CA GLY A 182 -8.33 -3.24 -32.39
C GLY A 182 -8.13 -2.69 -33.79
#